data_AF-A0A5J4VN50-F1
#
_entry.id   AF-A0A5J4VN50-F1
#
_cell.length_a   1.000
_cell.length_b   1.000
_cell.length_c   1.000
_cell.angle_alpha   90.00
_cell.angle_beta   90.00
_cell.angle_gamma   90.00
#
_symmetry.space_group_name_H-M   'P 1'
#
loop_
_entity.id
_entity.type
_entity.pdbx_description
1 polymer ?
#
loop_
_entity_poly.entity_id
_entity_poly.type
_entity_poly.pdbx_seq_one_letter_code
_entity_poly.pdbx_strand_id
1 'polypeptide(L)'
;MFRVLIKDRFQHPPYSPDLSSCDCYLFGVLKSKLKGKQFTRGDEAYATVIDILESIPSIQLLNALRAWATRLDYVFENKWLIPQLKRS
;
A
#
# COMPACT_ATOMS: atom_id res chain seq x y z
N MET A 1 -20.15 4.61 -16.51
CA MET A 1 -18.73 4.26 -16.69
C MET A 1 -18.05 4.06 -15.33
N PHE A 2 -18.51 3.10 -14.50
CA PHE A 2 -17.90 2.74 -13.19
C PHE A 2 -18.28 1.31 -12.76
N ARG A 3 -18.49 0.39 -13.73
CA ARG A 3 -19.04 -0.95 -13.46
C ARG A 3 -18.14 -2.11 -13.90
N VAL A 4 -16.85 -1.88 -14.12
CA VAL A 4 -15.90 -2.94 -14.52
C VAL A 4 -14.51 -2.65 -13.96
N LEU A 5 -14.29 -2.88 -12.66
CA LEU A 5 -12.92 -2.95 -12.10
C LEU A 5 -12.75 -3.99 -10.97
N ILE A 6 -13.83 -4.64 -10.49
CA ILE A 6 -13.72 -5.61 -9.37
C ILE A 6 -13.36 -7.03 -9.86
N LYS A 7 -13.41 -7.32 -11.18
CA LYS A 7 -13.39 -8.72 -11.66
C LYS A 7 -12.02 -9.27 -12.07
N ASP A 8 -11.04 -8.43 -12.38
CA ASP A 8 -9.69 -8.91 -12.69
C ASP A 8 -8.80 -8.78 -11.45
N ARG A 9 -8.61 -9.89 -10.72
CA ARG A 9 -7.66 -9.92 -9.60
C ARG A 9 -6.26 -9.74 -10.16
N PHE A 10 -5.61 -8.65 -9.76
CA PHE A 10 -4.20 -8.43 -10.02
C PHE A 10 -3.39 -9.60 -9.42
N GLN A 11 -2.59 -10.27 -10.26
CA GLN A 11 -1.73 -11.36 -9.81
C GLN A 11 -0.63 -10.78 -8.93
N HIS A 12 -0.72 -11.03 -7.62
CA HIS A 12 0.30 -10.60 -6.67
C HIS A 12 1.21 -11.79 -6.33
N PRO A 13 2.51 -11.70 -6.61
CA PRO A 13 3.44 -12.79 -6.31
C PRO A 13 3.59 -12.98 -4.78
N PRO A 14 3.84 -14.22 -4.31
CA PRO A 14 4.06 -14.48 -2.89
C PRO A 14 5.21 -13.65 -2.32
N TYR A 15 5.09 -13.25 -1.04
CA TYR A 15 6.13 -12.57 -0.26
C TYR A 15 6.72 -11.32 -0.92
N SER A 16 5.91 -10.57 -1.66
CA SER A 16 6.35 -9.36 -2.38
C SER A 16 5.69 -8.08 -1.83
N PRO A 17 5.89 -7.73 -0.55
CA PRO A 17 5.33 -6.51 0.03
C PRO A 17 5.79 -5.25 -0.71
N ASP A 18 6.97 -5.28 -1.34
CA ASP A 18 7.48 -4.20 -2.20
C ASP A 18 6.59 -3.91 -3.42
N LEU A 19 5.72 -4.85 -3.79
CA LEU A 19 4.76 -4.73 -4.89
C LEU A 19 3.35 -4.35 -4.40
N SER A 20 3.13 -4.26 -3.08
CA SER A 20 1.87 -3.82 -2.50
C SER A 20 1.89 -2.30 -2.30
N SER A 21 0.91 -1.61 -2.88
CA SER A 21 0.78 -0.15 -2.76
C SER A 21 0.49 0.29 -1.32
N CYS A 22 -0.27 -0.51 -0.56
CA CYS A 22 -0.57 -0.25 0.84
C CYS A 22 0.66 -0.36 1.75
N ASP A 23 1.49 -1.40 1.55
CA ASP A 23 2.71 -1.61 2.33
C ASP A 23 3.77 -0.54 2.03
N CYS A 24 3.83 -0.08 0.77
CA CYS A 24 4.78 0.94 0.33
C CYS A 24 4.52 2.34 0.91
N TYR A 25 3.28 2.64 1.35
CA TYR A 25 2.91 3.99 1.78
C TYR A 25 1.94 4.02 2.96
N LEU A 26 0.74 3.46 2.82
CA LEU A 26 -0.37 3.65 3.75
C LEU A 26 -0.03 3.18 5.17
N PHE A 27 0.56 1.98 5.29
CA PHE A 27 0.97 1.47 6.59
C PHE A 27 2.19 2.19 7.15
N GLY A 28 3.04 2.77 6.30
CA GLY A 28 4.12 3.66 6.74
C GLY A 28 3.58 4.91 7.42
N VAL A 29 2.57 5.56 6.81
CA VAL A 29 1.88 6.72 7.39
C VAL A 29 1.19 6.36 8.71
N LEU A 30 0.42 5.28 8.72
CA LEU A 30 -0.27 4.82 9.94
C LEU A 30 0.73 4.51 11.06
N LYS A 31 1.77 3.73 10.80
CA LYS A 31 2.82 3.42 11.79
C LYS A 31 3.48 4.68 12.33
N SER A 32 3.76 5.67 11.46
CA SER A 32 4.35 6.94 11.89
C SER A 32 3.41 7.73 12.80
N LYS A 33 2.12 7.87 12.43
CA LYS A 33 1.15 8.66 13.20
C LYS A 33 0.64 7.97 14.47
N LEU A 34 0.66 6.64 14.50
CA LEU A 34 0.27 5.83 15.65
C LEU A 34 1.44 5.56 16.61
N LYS A 35 2.67 5.88 16.22
CA LYS A 35 3.87 5.62 17.03
C LYS A 35 3.74 6.27 18.40
N GLY A 36 3.87 5.47 19.46
CA GLY A 36 3.82 5.93 20.85
C GLY A 36 2.41 6.17 21.39
N LYS A 37 1.35 6.00 20.59
CA LYS A 37 -0.03 6.02 21.09
C LYS A 37 -0.34 4.70 21.81
N GLN A 38 -0.95 4.80 22.98
CA GLN A 38 -1.52 3.67 23.71
C GLN A 38 -3.04 3.82 23.67
N PHE A 39 -3.73 2.72 23.43
CA PHE A 39 -5.19 2.69 23.39
C PHE A 39 -5.69 1.78 24.50
N THR A 40 -6.73 2.22 25.20
CA THR A 40 -7.34 1.40 26.26
C THR A 40 -8.48 0.54 25.72
N ARG A 41 -9.06 0.94 24.59
CA ARG A 41 -10.19 0.27 23.93
C ARG A 41 -9.97 0.16 22.43
N GLY A 42 -10.49 -0.90 21.82
CA GLY A 42 -10.45 -1.10 20.38
C GLY A 42 -11.15 0.03 19.60
N ASP A 43 -12.27 0.54 20.12
CA ASP A 43 -13.05 1.61 19.49
C ASP A 43 -12.24 2.91 19.33
N GLU A 44 -11.39 3.21 20.32
CA GLU A 44 -10.50 4.37 20.33
C GLU A 44 -9.42 4.25 19.25
N ALA A 45 -8.82 3.06 19.15
CA ALA A 45 -7.84 2.76 18.11
C ALA A 45 -8.48 2.84 16.72
N TYR A 46 -9.70 2.30 16.55
CA TYR A 46 -10.43 2.34 15.30
C TYR A 46 -10.74 3.77 14.87
N ALA A 47 -11.33 4.58 15.75
CA ALA A 47 -11.62 5.99 15.47
C ALA A 47 -10.35 6.76 15.09
N THR A 48 -9.25 6.56 15.83
CA THR A 48 -7.97 7.22 15.53
C THR A 48 -7.42 6.83 14.16
N VAL A 49 -7.55 5.55 13.77
CA VAL A 49 -7.13 5.08 12.43
C VAL A 49 -7.97 5.74 11.35
N ILE A 50 -9.29 5.80 11.52
CA ILE A 50 -10.20 6.46 10.56
C ILE A 50 -9.82 7.94 10.40
N ASP A 51 -9.66 8.67 11.50
CA ASP A 51 -9.26 10.08 11.45
C ASP A 51 -7.93 10.28 10.72
N ILE A 52 -6.96 9.40 10.95
CA ILE A 52 -5.67 9.44 10.24
C ILE A 52 -5.89 9.24 8.74
N LEU A 53 -6.67 8.23 8.34
CA LEU A 53 -6.90 7.91 6.94
C LEU A 53 -7.64 9.04 6.22
N GLU A 54 -8.67 9.60 6.84
CA GLU A 54 -9.43 10.74 6.31
C GLU A 54 -8.59 12.01 6.24
N SER A 55 -7.59 12.17 7.12
CA SER A 55 -6.67 13.30 7.08
C SER A 55 -5.67 13.26 5.91
N ILE A 56 -5.57 12.15 5.15
CA ILE A 56 -4.61 12.03 4.05
C ILE A 56 -5.14 12.77 2.83
N PRO A 57 -4.44 13.80 2.33
CA PRO A 57 -4.87 14.51 1.13
C PRO A 57 -4.82 13.61 -0.10
N SER A 58 -5.83 13.70 -0.98
CA SER A 58 -5.89 12.93 -2.23
C SER A 58 -4.65 13.08 -3.11
N ILE A 59 -4.00 14.24 -3.09
CA ILE A 59 -2.75 14.47 -3.83
C ILE A 59 -1.60 13.59 -3.30
N GLN A 60 -1.55 13.32 -2.00
CA GLN A 60 -0.54 12.42 -1.44
C GLN A 60 -0.81 10.97 -1.83
N LEU A 61 -2.08 10.54 -1.83
CA LEU A 61 -2.46 9.23 -2.33
C LEU A 61 -2.09 9.05 -3.81
N LEU A 62 -2.34 10.08 -4.63
CA LEU A 62 -1.96 10.06 -6.04
C LEU A 62 -0.43 9.98 -6.21
N ASN A 63 0.33 10.74 -5.44
CA ASN A 63 1.79 10.68 -5.48
C ASN A 63 2.33 9.33 -5.01
N ALA A 64 1.71 8.72 -4.00
CA ALA A 64 2.04 7.37 -3.54
C ALA A 64 1.79 6.32 -4.63
N LEU A 65 0.65 6.40 -5.33
CA LEU A 65 0.34 5.50 -6.45
C LEU A 65 1.31 5.68 -7.62
N ARG A 66 1.71 6.91 -7.94
CA ARG A 66 2.73 7.18 -8.97
C ARG A 66 4.09 6.61 -8.58
N ALA A 67 4.52 6.83 -7.35
CA ALA A 67 5.77 6.27 -6.84
C ALA A 67 5.75 4.74 -6.84
N TRP A 68 4.61 4.13 -6.52
CA TRP A 68 4.42 2.69 -6.62
C TRP A 68 4.51 2.19 -8.06
N ALA A 69 3.88 2.87 -9.03
CA ALA A 69 4.00 2.52 -10.45
C ALA A 69 5.48 2.53 -10.91
N THR A 70 6.24 3.57 -10.54
CA THR A 70 7.69 3.63 -10.83
C THR A 70 8.47 2.48 -10.19
N ARG A 71 8.10 2.04 -8.98
CA ARG A 71 8.71 0.86 -8.34
C ARG A 71 8.39 -0.42 -9.09
N LEU A 72 7.15 -0.58 -9.57
CA LEU A 72 6.77 -1.72 -10.39
C LEU A 72 7.62 -1.76 -11.66
N ASP A 73 7.73 -0.64 -12.39
CA ASP A 73 8.54 -0.54 -13.60
C ASP A 73 10.00 -0.93 -13.30
N TYR A 74 10.57 -0.41 -12.21
CA TYR A 74 11.92 -0.79 -11.77
C TYR A 74 12.06 -2.30 -11.51
N VAL A 75 11.11 -2.93 -10.82
CA VAL A 75 11.15 -4.39 -10.58
C VAL A 75 10.99 -5.17 -11.89
N PHE A 76 10.14 -4.70 -12.80
CA PHE A 76 9.95 -5.29 -14.12
C PHE A 76 11.17 -5.16 -15.02
N GLU A 77 11.96 -4.10 -14.89
CA GLU A 77 13.23 -3.93 -15.60
C GLU A 77 14.35 -4.76 -14.94
N ASN A 78 14.32 -4.88 -13.61
CA ASN A 78 15.33 -5.56 -12.81
C ASN A 78 14.91 -6.97 -12.35
N LYS A 79 14.15 -7.71 -13.19
CA LYS A 79 13.62 -9.08 -12.92
C LYS A 79 14.63 -10.08 -12.35
N TRP A 80 15.92 -9.79 -12.44
CA TRP A 80 17.02 -10.62 -11.97
C TRP A 80 17.16 -10.72 -10.45
N LEU A 81 16.63 -9.75 -9.69
CA LEU A 81 16.80 -9.67 -8.23
C LEU A 81 15.69 -10.34 -7.41
N ILE A 82 14.57 -10.74 -8.04
CA ILE A 82 13.49 -11.47 -7.37
C ILE A 82 13.40 -12.88 -7.98
N PRO A 83 14.01 -13.90 -7.33
CA PRO A 83 14.05 -15.27 -7.87
C PRO A 83 12.68 -15.86 -8.19
N GLN A 84 11.64 -15.42 -7.49
CA GLN A 84 10.28 -15.94 -7.64
C GLN A 84 9.56 -15.45 -8.91
N LEU A 85 9.99 -14.32 -9.49
CA LEU A 85 9.42 -13.79 -10.74
C LEU A 85 10.08 -14.37 -11.99
N LYS A 86 11.10 -15.23 -11.84
CA LYS A 86 11.77 -15.93 -12.96
C LYS A 86 11.03 -17.20 -13.40
N ARG A 87 10.05 -17.69 -12.63
CA ARG A 87 9.36 -18.98 -12.86
C ARG A 87 8.00 -18.87 -13.54
N SER A 88 7.52 -17.67 -13.86
CA SER A 88 6.24 -17.43 -14.52
C SER A 88 6.42 -17.15 -16.01
#